data_AF-A0A0C6FUP5-F1
#
_entry.id   AF-A0A0C6FUP5-F1
#
_cell.length_a   1.000
_cell.length_b   1.000
_cell.length_c   1.000
_cell.angle_alpha   90.00
_cell.angle_beta   90.00
_cell.angle_gamma   90.00
#
_symmetry.space_group_name_H-M   'P 1'
#
loop_
_entity.id
_entity.type
_entity.pdbx_description
1 polymer ?
#
loop_
_entity_poly.entity_id
_entity_poly.type
_entity_poly.pdbx_seq_one_letter_code
_entity_poly.pdbx_strand_id
1 'polypeptide(L)'
;MVPFRLPAAPRALAAALALLALPFLPTVARAHEGYDHGAPQAPVSKTIAPRGEAASAVFELVAIPRGDALVLWLDRFATGEPITDATLEVETPAGPATAEAPRTAATASPRPGWRRATRARTISTSSSR
;
A
#
# COMPACT_ATOMS: atom_id res chain seq x y z
N MET A 1 29.07 87.33 -23.61
CA MET A 1 28.69 86.93 -22.24
C MET A 1 27.42 86.10 -22.34
N VAL A 2 27.54 84.76 -22.33
CA VAL A 2 26.41 83.83 -22.47
C VAL A 2 26.33 83.02 -21.16
N PRO A 3 25.18 82.96 -20.46
CA PRO A 3 25.10 82.29 -19.18
C PRO A 3 25.01 80.76 -19.36
N PHE A 4 25.83 80.05 -18.59
CA PHE A 4 25.84 78.59 -18.50
C PHE A 4 24.59 78.13 -17.71
N ARG A 5 23.70 77.34 -18.32
CA ARG A 5 22.68 76.58 -17.59
C ARG A 5 23.28 75.23 -17.20
N LEU A 6 23.25 74.87 -15.91
CA LEU A 6 23.66 73.55 -15.46
C LEU A 6 22.77 72.47 -16.12
N PRO A 7 23.34 71.48 -16.83
CA PRO A 7 22.54 70.41 -17.40
C PRO A 7 21.99 69.51 -16.29
N ALA A 8 20.78 69.00 -16.49
CA ALA A 8 20.06 68.04 -15.65
C ALA A 8 20.75 66.65 -15.51
N ALA A 9 22.06 66.58 -15.77
CA ALA A 9 22.90 65.40 -15.73
C ALA A 9 22.96 64.68 -14.37
N PRO A 10 22.98 65.34 -13.18
CA PRO A 10 23.14 64.59 -11.93
C PRO A 10 21.89 63.79 -11.58
N ARG A 11 20.70 64.24 -12.02
CA ARG A 11 19.43 63.53 -11.80
C ARG A 11 19.32 62.30 -12.69
N ALA A 12 19.76 62.40 -13.94
CA ALA A 12 19.78 61.27 -14.86
C ALA A 12 20.77 60.17 -14.40
N LEU A 13 21.94 60.57 -13.89
CA LEU A 13 22.93 59.63 -13.34
C LEU A 13 22.43 58.95 -12.06
N ALA A 14 21.80 59.69 -11.15
CA ALA A 14 21.20 59.13 -9.94
C ALA A 14 20.06 58.14 -10.27
N ALA A 15 19.22 58.46 -11.26
CA ALA A 15 18.17 57.55 -11.73
C ALA A 15 18.73 56.28 -12.38
N ALA A 16 19.78 56.39 -13.19
CA ALA A 16 20.46 55.25 -13.80
C ALA A 16 21.09 54.34 -12.72
N LEU A 17 21.74 54.92 -11.71
CA LEU A 17 22.31 54.17 -10.59
C LEU A 17 21.22 53.47 -9.75
N ALA A 18 20.09 54.13 -9.51
CA ALA A 18 18.96 53.54 -8.80
C ALA A 18 18.35 52.34 -9.57
N LEU A 19 18.23 52.45 -10.90
CA LEU A 19 17.76 51.36 -11.75
C LEU A 19 18.78 50.20 -11.80
N LEU A 20 20.08 50.51 -11.79
CA LEU A 20 21.14 49.49 -11.74
C LEU A 20 21.20 48.78 -10.39
N ALA A 21 20.81 49.43 -9.30
CA ALA A 21 20.74 48.85 -7.96
C ALA A 21 19.50 47.96 -7.75
N LEU A 22 18.46 48.11 -8.58
CA LEU A 22 17.19 47.38 -8.47
C LEU A 22 17.32 45.84 -8.38
N PRO A 23 18.19 45.14 -9.17
CA PRO A 23 18.37 43.69 -9.05
C PRO A 23 19.12 43.24 -7.79
N PHE A 24 19.75 44.17 -7.07
CA PHE A 24 20.48 43.87 -5.83
C PHE A 24 19.63 44.06 -4.57
N LEU A 25 18.35 44.41 -4.70
CA LEU A 25 17.46 44.45 -3.54
C LEU A 25 17.23 43.03 -3.00
N PRO A 26 17.39 42.80 -1.68
CA PRO A 26 17.11 41.51 -1.09
C PRO A 26 15.61 41.21 -1.21
N THR A 27 15.27 40.10 -1.86
CA THR A 27 13.90 39.59 -1.87
C THR A 27 13.63 38.91 -0.52
N VAL A 28 12.66 39.43 0.23
CA VAL A 28 12.19 38.77 1.46
C VAL A 28 11.36 37.56 1.04
N ALA A 29 12.00 36.42 0.82
CA ALA A 29 11.31 35.16 0.62
C ALA A 29 10.70 34.71 1.96
N ARG A 30 9.38 34.75 2.07
CA ARG A 30 8.69 34.07 3.18
C ARG A 30 8.69 32.58 2.89
N ALA A 31 9.62 31.85 3.50
CA ALA A 31 9.46 30.41 3.62
C ALA A 31 8.21 30.17 4.48
N HIS A 32 7.22 29.45 3.94
CA HIS A 32 6.14 28.93 4.76
C HIS A 32 6.72 27.90 5.73
N GLU A 33 6.16 27.80 6.94
CA GLU A 33 6.60 26.83 7.94
C GLU A 33 6.63 25.42 7.36
N GLY A 34 7.69 24.69 7.72
CA GLY A 34 7.96 23.35 7.24
C GLY A 34 6.91 22.37 7.74
N TYR A 35 6.32 21.68 6.76
CA TYR A 35 5.69 20.36 6.82
C TYR A 35 5.33 19.82 8.23
N ASP A 36 4.03 19.70 8.49
CA ASP A 36 3.51 18.80 9.51
C ASP A 36 4.16 17.43 9.34
N HIS A 37 4.95 17.01 10.32
CA HIS A 37 5.35 15.62 10.47
C HIS A 37 4.12 14.87 10.95
N GLY A 38 3.20 14.61 10.01
CA GLY A 38 2.02 13.80 10.25
C GLY A 38 2.43 12.55 11.04
N ALA A 39 1.61 12.21 12.04
CA ALA A 39 1.92 11.20 13.04
C ALA A 39 2.61 9.98 12.43
N PRO A 40 3.61 9.38 13.13
CA PRO A 40 4.32 8.20 12.63
C PRO A 40 3.33 7.20 12.05
N GLN A 41 3.55 6.78 10.80
CA GLN A 41 2.71 5.77 10.18
C GLN A 41 2.61 4.59 11.14
N ALA A 42 1.38 4.23 11.52
CA ALA A 42 1.15 3.17 12.49
C ALA A 42 1.98 1.94 12.09
N PRO A 43 2.66 1.28 13.04
CA PRO A 43 3.49 0.12 12.73
C PRO A 43 2.67 -0.89 11.95
N VAL A 44 3.00 -1.07 10.67
CA VAL A 44 2.40 -2.14 9.88
C VAL A 44 2.99 -3.42 10.44
N SER A 45 2.17 -4.20 11.15
CA SER A 45 2.61 -5.50 11.66
C SER A 45 3.03 -6.36 10.46
N LYS A 46 4.35 -6.58 10.32
CA LYS A 46 4.96 -7.40 9.27
C LYS A 46 4.97 -8.89 9.63
N THR A 47 4.13 -9.32 10.57
CA THR A 47 3.99 -10.75 10.87
C THR A 47 3.21 -11.39 9.73
N ILE A 48 3.95 -11.93 8.75
CA ILE A 48 3.40 -12.84 7.75
C ILE A 48 3.02 -14.12 8.51
N ALA A 49 1.74 -14.44 8.55
CA ALA A 49 1.28 -15.71 9.11
C ALA A 49 1.94 -16.88 8.37
N PRO A 50 2.25 -18.01 9.04
CA PRO A 50 2.69 -19.23 8.35
C PRO A 50 1.72 -19.56 7.22
N ARG A 51 2.23 -20.07 6.09
CA ARG A 51 1.41 -20.55 4.98
C ARG A 51 2.14 -21.63 4.19
N GLY A 52 1.38 -22.59 3.68
CA GLY A 52 1.83 -23.59 2.72
C GLY A 52 1.20 -23.32 1.37
N GLU A 53 1.91 -23.64 0.30
CA GLU A 53 1.47 -23.40 -1.08
C GLU A 53 1.74 -24.65 -1.92
N ALA A 54 0.82 -24.99 -2.82
CA ALA A 54 0.98 -26.05 -3.81
C ALA A 54 0.39 -25.58 -5.14
N ALA A 55 1.10 -25.80 -6.24
CA ALA A 55 0.65 -25.38 -7.55
C ALA A 55 0.70 -26.53 -8.56
N SER A 56 -0.18 -26.44 -9.56
CA SER A 56 -0.26 -27.31 -10.72
C SER A 56 -0.41 -26.46 -11.97
N ALA A 57 -0.48 -27.07 -13.15
CA ALA A 57 -0.69 -26.35 -14.41
C ALA A 57 -2.03 -25.58 -14.46
N VAL A 58 -3.02 -25.98 -13.64
CA VAL A 58 -4.39 -25.43 -13.70
C VAL A 58 -4.88 -24.83 -12.39
N PHE A 59 -4.28 -25.19 -11.25
CA PHE A 59 -4.71 -24.76 -9.92
C PHE A 59 -3.55 -24.27 -9.06
N GLU A 60 -3.84 -23.32 -8.19
CA GLU A 60 -3.02 -22.89 -7.07
C GLU A 60 -3.79 -23.10 -5.76
N LEU A 61 -3.14 -23.73 -4.78
CA LEU A 61 -3.66 -23.96 -3.44
C LEU A 61 -2.79 -23.24 -2.41
N VAL A 62 -3.43 -22.46 -1.54
CA VAL A 62 -2.79 -21.82 -0.38
C VAL A 62 -3.45 -22.35 0.89
N ALA A 63 -2.65 -22.67 1.90
CA ALA A 63 -3.09 -23.14 3.21
C ALA A 63 -2.56 -22.21 4.30
N ILE A 64 -3.44 -21.62 5.13
CA ILE A 64 -3.06 -20.73 6.24
C ILE A 64 -3.68 -21.25 7.54
N PRO A 65 -2.88 -21.59 8.56
CA PRO A 65 -3.38 -21.91 9.89
C PRO A 65 -4.00 -20.67 10.55
N ARG A 66 -5.17 -20.86 11.16
CA ARG A 66 -5.96 -19.84 11.85
C ARG A 66 -6.52 -20.46 13.14
N GLY A 67 -5.78 -20.30 14.25
CA GLY A 67 -6.10 -21.03 15.48
C GLY A 67 -6.04 -22.53 15.24
N ASP A 68 -7.06 -23.25 15.68
CA ASP A 68 -7.16 -24.71 15.56
C ASP A 68 -7.76 -25.15 14.22
N ALA A 69 -7.62 -24.35 13.16
CA ALA A 69 -8.15 -24.67 11.85
C ALA A 69 -7.15 -24.31 10.76
N LEU A 70 -7.08 -25.15 9.72
CA LEU A 70 -6.42 -24.82 8.46
C LEU A 70 -7.45 -24.21 7.50
N VAL A 71 -7.17 -23.02 6.97
CA VAL A 71 -7.99 -22.40 5.92
C VAL A 71 -7.31 -22.65 4.58
N LEU A 72 -8.08 -23.15 3.62
CA LEU A 72 -7.61 -23.45 2.27
C LEU A 72 -8.22 -22.46 1.27
N TRP A 73 -7.40 -22.00 0.33
CA TRP A 73 -7.78 -21.22 -0.84
C TRP A 73 -7.40 -22.01 -2.09
N LEU A 74 -8.32 -22.16 -3.03
CA LEU A 74 -8.11 -22.86 -4.30
C LEU A 74 -8.55 -21.96 -5.45
N ASP A 75 -7.58 -21.57 -6.27
CA ASP A 75 -7.79 -20.63 -7.38
C ASP A 75 -7.24 -21.21 -8.70
N ARG A 76 -7.73 -20.69 -9.83
CA ARG A 76 -7.20 -21.00 -11.16
C ARG A 76 -5.81 -20.39 -11.30
N PHE A 77 -4.83 -21.22 -11.65
CA PHE A 77 -3.44 -20.76 -11.78
C PHE A 77 -3.27 -19.62 -12.80
N ALA A 78 -4.00 -19.69 -13.92
CA ALA A 78 -3.86 -18.70 -15.01
C ALA A 78 -4.51 -17.35 -14.72
N THR A 79 -5.56 -17.31 -13.89
CA THR A 79 -6.42 -16.12 -13.73
C THR A 79 -6.55 -15.64 -12.29
N GLY A 80 -6.14 -16.44 -11.31
CA GLY A 80 -6.38 -16.19 -9.88
C GLY A 80 -7.86 -16.25 -9.51
N GLU A 81 -8.72 -16.81 -10.36
CA GLU A 81 -10.15 -16.92 -10.08
C GLU A 81 -10.44 -18.08 -9.12
N PRO A 82 -11.22 -17.86 -8.06
CA PRO A 82 -11.60 -18.90 -7.11
C PRO A 82 -12.35 -20.06 -7.75
N ILE A 83 -12.06 -21.27 -7.27
CA ILE A 83 -12.87 -22.45 -7.55
C ILE A 83 -13.88 -22.62 -6.42
N THR A 84 -15.17 -22.46 -6.73
CA THR A 84 -16.25 -22.48 -5.73
C THR A 84 -16.83 -23.87 -5.46
N ASP A 85 -16.78 -24.77 -6.45
CA ASP A 85 -17.47 -26.06 -6.42
C ASP A 85 -16.47 -27.23 -6.37
N ALA A 86 -15.35 -27.04 -5.67
CA ALA A 86 -14.35 -28.08 -5.47
C ALA A 86 -14.59 -28.87 -4.18
N THR A 87 -14.42 -30.19 -4.26
CA THR A 87 -14.22 -31.06 -3.10
C THR A 87 -12.72 -31.22 -2.87
N LEU A 88 -12.23 -30.80 -1.70
CA LEU A 88 -10.83 -30.97 -1.32
C LEU A 88 -10.71 -32.10 -0.31
N GLU A 89 -9.93 -33.12 -0.66
CA GLU A 89 -9.51 -34.17 0.26
C GLU A 89 -8.10 -33.84 0.79
N VAL A 90 -7.91 -33.98 2.09
CA VAL A 90 -6.71 -33.56 2.82
C VAL A 90 -6.24 -34.70 3.68
N GLU A 91 -4.99 -35.12 3.50
CA GLU A 91 -4.33 -36.03 4.42
C GLU A 91 -3.92 -35.29 5.69
N THR A 92 -4.40 -35.79 6.83
CA THR A 92 -4.08 -35.24 8.15
C THR A 92 -3.34 -36.29 8.99
N PRO A 93 -2.67 -35.89 10.09
CA PRO A 93 -2.12 -36.85 11.04
C PRO A 93 -3.14 -37.84 11.62
N ALA A 94 -4.44 -37.52 11.59
CA ALA A 94 -5.53 -38.39 12.03
C ALA A 94 -6.12 -39.26 10.90
N GLY A 95 -5.62 -39.12 9.67
CA GLY A 95 -6.13 -39.77 8.46
C GLY A 95 -6.74 -38.77 7.44
N PRO A 96 -7.31 -39.27 6.34
CA PRO A 96 -7.93 -38.44 5.32
C PRO A 96 -9.16 -37.71 5.84
N ALA A 97 -9.34 -36.47 5.42
CA ALA A 97 -10.48 -35.62 5.75
C ALA A 97 -10.93 -34.79 4.55
N THR A 98 -12.24 -34.57 4.42
CA THR A 98 -12.79 -33.65 3.41
C THR A 98 -12.90 -32.25 3.99
N ALA A 99 -12.37 -31.25 3.30
CA ALA A 99 -12.49 -29.86 3.72
C ALA A 99 -13.94 -29.38 3.58
N GLU A 100 -14.49 -28.83 4.65
CA GLU A 100 -15.84 -28.27 4.62
C GLU A 100 -15.87 -26.91 3.90
N ALA A 101 -16.79 -26.76 2.95
CA ALA A 101 -17.10 -25.46 2.35
C ALA A 101 -17.57 -24.45 3.43
N PRO A 102 -17.30 -23.15 3.24
CA PRO A 102 -17.78 -22.11 4.15
C PRO A 102 -19.32 -22.13 4.25
N ARG A 103 -19.85 -22.34 5.45
CA ARG A 103 -21.31 -22.34 5.74
C ARG A 103 -22.02 -21.01 5.47
N THR A 104 -21.27 -19.93 5.42
CA THR A 104 -21.71 -18.61 4.95
C THR A 104 -20.64 -18.15 4.00
N ALA A 105 -21.00 -17.57 2.84
CA ALA A 105 -20.04 -16.90 1.99
C ALA A 105 -19.35 -15.83 2.84
N ALA A 106 -18.23 -16.19 3.46
CA ALA A 106 -17.47 -15.27 4.27
C ALA A 106 -17.10 -14.18 3.30
N THR A 107 -17.62 -12.97 3.51
CA THR A 107 -17.14 -11.79 2.81
C THR A 107 -15.64 -11.78 3.01
N ALA A 108 -14.92 -12.30 2.02
CA ALA A 108 -13.49 -12.18 1.91
C ALA A 108 -13.29 -10.67 2.02
N SER A 109 -12.69 -10.22 3.12
CA SER A 109 -12.28 -8.82 3.23
C SER A 109 -11.48 -8.53 1.98
N PRO A 110 -11.95 -7.66 1.07
CA PRO A 110 -11.30 -7.48 -0.21
C PRO A 110 -9.97 -6.82 0.09
N ARG A 111 -8.90 -7.61 0.10
CA ARG A 111 -7.57 -7.06 -0.16
C ARG A 111 -7.60 -6.47 -1.57
N PRO A 112 -6.97 -5.31 -1.81
CA PRO A 112 -6.77 -4.83 -3.17
C PRO A 112 -6.14 -5.96 -4.00
N GLY A 113 -6.86 -6.45 -5.00
CA GLY A 113 -6.42 -7.52 -5.91
C GLY A 113 -7.05 -8.90 -5.73
N TRP A 114 -7.84 -9.18 -4.69
CA TRP A 114 -8.38 -10.53 -4.44
C TRP A 114 -9.92 -10.53 -4.55
N ARG A 115 -10.49 -11.22 -5.55
CA ARG A 115 -11.95 -11.31 -5.76
C ARG A 115 -12.48 -12.66 -5.24
N ARG A 116 -13.28 -12.60 -4.17
CA ARG A 116 -14.22 -13.61 -3.63
C ARG A 116 -13.71 -15.05 -3.43
N ALA A 117 -12.87 -15.29 -2.43
CA ALA A 117 -12.44 -16.64 -2.05
C ALA A 117 -13.55 -17.50 -1.38
N THR A 118 -13.52 -18.81 -1.65
CA THR A 118 -14.22 -19.84 -0.88
C THR A 118 -13.37 -20.21 0.34
N ARG A 119 -13.82 -19.83 1.54
CA ARG A 119 -13.15 -20.13 2.82
C ARG A 119 -13.53 -21.52 3.33
N ALA A 120 -12.82 -22.58 2.98
CA ALA A 120 -13.06 -23.86 3.67
C ALA A 120 -12.69 -23.72 5.17
N ARG A 121 -13.56 -24.18 6.08
CA ARG A 121 -13.31 -24.12 7.54
C ARG A 121 -13.58 -25.48 8.15
N THR A 122 -12.52 -26.13 8.65
CA THR A 122 -12.41 -26.91 9.91
C THR A 122 -11.52 -28.13 9.70
N ILE A 123 -10.45 -28.22 10.50
CA ILE A 123 -9.92 -29.49 11.02
C ILE A 123 -9.49 -29.17 12.45
N SER A 124 -10.36 -29.44 13.42
CA SER A 124 -10.01 -29.31 14.85
C SER A 124 -9.25 -30.57 15.24
N THR A 125 -7.93 -30.48 15.41
CA THR A 125 -7.18 -31.56 16.07
C THR A 125 -7.40 -31.45 17.57
N SER A 126 -8.34 -32.24 18.12
CA SER A 126 -8.39 -32.44 19.57
C SER A 126 -7.16 -33.25 19.99
N SER A 127 -6.10 -32.57 20.43
CA SER A 127 -5.03 -33.20 21.19
C SER A 127 -5.54 -33.38 22.62
N SER A 128 -6.03 -34.57 22.96
CA SER A 128 -6.17 -34.96 24.36
C SER A 128 -4.77 -35.19 24.92
N ARG A 129 -4.37 -34.37 25.89
CA ARG A 129 -3.28 -34.71 26.82
C ARG A 129 -3.81 -35.63 27.91
#